data_AF-A0A0G0YDD4-F1
#
_entry.id   AF-A0A0G0YDD4-F1
#
_cell.length_a   1.000
_cell.length_b   1.000
_cell.length_c   1.000
_cell.angle_alpha   90.00
_cell.angle_beta   90.00
_cell.angle_gamma   90.00
#
_symmetry.space_group_name_H-M   'P 1'
#
loop_
_entity.id
_entity.type
_entity.pdbx_description
1 polymer ?
#
loop_
_entity_poly.entity_id
_entity_poly.type
_entity_poly.pdbx_seq_one_letter_code
_entity_poly.pdbx_strand_id
1 'polypeptide(L)'
;MRSLSFFLCFISIILFPLSTHAQEGSDAYADSVYQASNQVYQPESALGAPDGSYAQFLERDASLILDMGAEERGIGDLIFTYQVLNFGASYRVEFLNEDFEKLQTSGAILSTYDATTTISYTAGLPYRYVRMTSTEEDVWKLDNIQAVTYEIPEEIQEQPQLPDTSQTTEEPVVTNPSQGLLLKLPDDGDVTTQNDSAVYTIGSDGKRHGFPTTTSFQSWWKNFSEIELIDSVHMSEYELGKNVVIRPGTYLVKIVSDPKVYAVEPGGILRWVTTEEIARSLYGDQWTKRVVDIPDAFFTDYEIGAPIETAVHPSGTVGVLTSGKVIYLQNGLSYNIPGDVYQSMRFESNFLVALSQETMDLYVDAGNLTNDPTVQFPF
;
A
#
# COMPACT_ATOMS: atom_id res chain seq x y z
N MET A 1 52.86 21.50 37.61
CA MET A 1 53.22 20.54 36.55
C MET A 1 52.53 19.20 36.82
N ARG A 2 51.38 18.95 36.19
CA ARG A 2 51.02 17.68 35.56
C ARG A 2 49.70 17.91 34.81
N SER A 3 49.79 17.70 33.51
CA SER A 3 48.83 18.06 32.47
C SER A 3 47.66 17.08 32.46
N LEU A 4 46.45 17.62 32.35
CA LEU A 4 45.20 16.90 32.14
C LEU A 4 45.08 16.66 30.62
N SER A 5 45.23 15.41 30.15
CA SER A 5 44.98 15.05 28.75
C SER A 5 43.53 14.60 28.60
N PHE A 6 42.72 15.43 27.96
CA PHE A 6 41.42 15.05 27.41
C PHE A 6 41.65 14.12 26.21
N PHE A 7 41.10 12.92 26.28
CA PHE A 7 41.06 12.00 25.14
C PHE A 7 39.81 12.34 24.33
N LEU A 8 39.99 13.02 23.19
CA LEU A 8 38.93 13.25 22.22
C LEU A 8 38.66 11.91 21.51
N CYS A 9 37.56 11.25 21.85
CA CYS A 9 37.08 10.08 21.12
C CYS A 9 36.44 10.59 19.82
N PHE A 10 37.08 10.29 18.68
CA PHE A 10 36.48 10.52 17.37
C PHE A 10 35.28 9.58 17.21
N ILE A 11 34.08 10.15 17.27
CA ILE A 11 32.84 9.49 16.85
C ILE A 11 32.95 9.33 15.33
N SER A 12 33.20 8.11 14.88
CA SER A 12 33.04 7.77 13.46
C SER A 12 31.59 7.33 13.27
N ILE A 13 30.72 8.28 12.91
CA ILE A 13 29.37 7.96 12.45
C ILE A 13 29.55 7.24 11.12
N ILE A 14 29.37 5.93 11.11
CA ILE A 14 29.18 5.17 9.88
C ILE A 14 27.75 5.52 9.43
N LEU A 15 27.64 6.49 8.51
CA LEU A 15 26.43 6.63 7.71
C LEU A 15 26.30 5.34 6.91
N PHE A 16 25.41 4.46 7.35
CA PHE A 16 24.83 3.50 6.42
C PHE A 16 24.07 4.33 5.39
N PRO A 17 24.29 4.12 4.07
CA PRO A 17 23.36 4.67 3.11
C PRO A 17 22.02 4.04 3.46
N LEU A 18 21.07 4.86 3.95
CA LEU A 18 19.68 4.50 3.80
C LEU A 18 19.52 4.12 2.33
N SER A 19 18.96 2.95 2.06
CA SER A 19 18.29 2.73 0.79
C SER A 19 17.14 3.73 0.75
N THR A 20 17.46 4.97 0.39
CA THR A 20 16.50 5.88 -0.19
C THR A 20 15.94 5.12 -1.38
N HIS A 21 14.67 4.71 -1.30
CA HIS A 21 13.82 4.72 -2.47
C HIS A 21 13.82 6.18 -2.94
N ALA A 22 14.87 6.51 -3.69
CA ALA A 22 14.97 7.76 -4.39
C ALA A 22 13.76 7.77 -5.32
N GLN A 23 12.95 8.81 -5.17
CA GLN A 23 12.09 9.32 -6.22
C GLN A 23 12.93 9.33 -7.50
N GLU A 24 12.80 8.30 -8.34
CA GLU A 24 13.35 8.34 -9.69
C GLU A 24 12.67 9.52 -10.38
N GLY A 25 13.45 10.38 -11.01
CA GLY A 25 12.89 11.58 -11.64
C GLY A 25 11.94 11.20 -12.76
N SER A 26 11.05 12.14 -13.13
CA SER A 26 10.00 11.95 -14.14
C SER A 26 10.46 11.08 -15.32
N ASP A 27 9.86 9.89 -15.47
CA ASP A 27 10.09 8.98 -16.57
C ASP A 27 8.80 8.66 -17.36
N ALA A 28 8.87 7.67 -18.24
CA ALA A 28 7.79 7.35 -19.18
C ALA A 28 7.12 6.01 -18.88
N TYR A 29 7.57 5.31 -17.85
CA TYR A 29 7.21 3.94 -17.52
C TYR A 29 6.17 3.92 -16.39
N ALA A 30 5.63 2.74 -16.11
CA ALA A 30 4.79 2.60 -14.93
C ALA A 30 5.64 2.66 -13.67
N ASP A 31 5.36 3.62 -12.81
CA ASP A 31 5.92 3.70 -11.46
C ASP A 31 5.56 2.48 -10.63
N SER A 32 4.32 1.99 -10.81
CA SER A 32 3.80 1.04 -9.85
C SER A 32 2.56 0.23 -10.25
N VAL A 33 2.32 -0.86 -9.53
CA VAL A 33 1.10 -1.67 -9.65
C VAL A 33 0.02 -1.09 -8.74
N TYR A 34 -1.07 -0.62 -9.35
CA TYR A 34 -2.26 -0.20 -8.60
C TYR A 34 -3.08 -1.40 -8.13
N GLN A 35 -3.37 -2.33 -9.05
CA GLN A 35 -4.19 -3.50 -8.75
C GLN A 35 -3.83 -4.67 -9.67
N ALA A 36 -3.84 -5.89 -9.16
CA ALA A 36 -3.69 -7.11 -9.94
C ALA A 36 -4.73 -8.16 -9.54
N SER A 37 -5.28 -8.86 -10.52
CA SER A 37 -6.07 -10.08 -10.29
C SER A 37 -5.17 -11.23 -9.83
N ASN A 38 -5.73 -12.24 -9.16
CA ASN A 38 -4.99 -13.43 -8.71
C ASN A 38 -4.37 -14.25 -9.86
N GLN A 39 -4.85 -14.01 -11.09
CA GLN A 39 -4.39 -14.64 -12.33
C GLN A 39 -3.14 -13.98 -12.93
N VAL A 40 -2.65 -12.89 -12.33
CA VAL A 40 -1.40 -12.23 -12.74
C VAL A 40 -0.30 -12.64 -11.77
N TYR A 41 0.68 -13.38 -12.27
CA TYR A 41 1.85 -13.77 -11.50
C TYR A 41 2.95 -12.70 -11.62
N GLN A 42 3.56 -12.32 -10.49
CA GLN A 42 4.62 -11.30 -10.41
C GLN A 42 4.24 -9.97 -11.08
N PRO A 43 3.14 -9.31 -10.68
CA PRO A 43 2.69 -8.07 -11.32
C PRO A 43 3.73 -6.94 -11.27
N GLU A 44 4.53 -6.88 -10.19
CA GLU A 44 5.60 -5.87 -10.03
C GLU A 44 6.74 -6.00 -11.05
N SER A 45 6.83 -7.13 -11.75
CA SER A 45 7.81 -7.32 -12.82
C SER A 45 7.39 -6.68 -14.15
N ALA A 46 6.37 -5.82 -14.14
CA ALA A 46 5.94 -5.00 -15.27
C ALA A 46 6.32 -3.50 -15.13
N LEU A 47 7.10 -3.16 -14.11
CA LEU A 47 7.40 -1.77 -13.73
C LEU A 47 8.75 -1.29 -14.27
N GLY A 48 8.84 0.01 -14.53
CA GLY A 48 10.06 0.66 -15.00
C GLY A 48 10.48 0.29 -16.43
N ALA A 49 11.77 0.51 -16.71
CA ALA A 49 12.39 0.18 -17.99
C ALA A 49 12.42 -1.34 -18.25
N PRO A 50 12.38 -1.80 -19.51
CA PRO A 50 12.32 -3.22 -19.80
C PRO A 50 13.62 -3.92 -19.36
N ASP A 51 13.49 -4.93 -18.50
CA ASP A 51 14.60 -5.60 -17.82
C ASP A 51 14.61 -7.12 -18.09
N GLY A 52 13.58 -7.64 -18.75
CA GLY A 52 13.41 -9.06 -19.01
C GLY A 52 12.89 -9.88 -17.83
N SER A 53 12.49 -9.21 -16.75
CA SER A 53 11.52 -9.72 -15.77
C SER A 53 10.12 -9.58 -16.38
N TYR A 54 9.17 -10.41 -15.93
CA TYR A 54 7.83 -10.36 -16.52
C TYR A 54 6.72 -10.63 -15.52
N ALA A 55 5.68 -9.79 -15.57
CA ALA A 55 4.36 -10.14 -15.10
C ALA A 55 3.71 -11.14 -16.08
N GLN A 56 3.10 -12.22 -15.57
CA GLN A 56 2.52 -13.28 -16.41
C GLN A 56 1.00 -13.32 -16.25
N PHE A 57 0.29 -13.16 -17.36
CA PHE A 57 -1.16 -13.29 -17.46
C PHE A 57 -1.48 -14.75 -17.75
N LEU A 58 -2.08 -15.44 -16.78
CA LEU A 58 -2.16 -16.91 -16.81
C LEU A 58 -3.40 -17.48 -17.51
N GLU A 59 -4.48 -16.71 -17.60
CA GLU A 59 -5.76 -17.16 -18.16
C GLU A 59 -6.59 -15.95 -18.61
N ARG A 60 -7.78 -16.21 -19.16
CA ARG A 60 -8.73 -15.17 -19.53
C ARG A 60 -9.11 -14.32 -18.31
N ASP A 61 -9.35 -13.03 -18.55
CA ASP A 61 -9.74 -12.04 -17.55
C ASP A 61 -8.66 -11.73 -16.49
N ALA A 62 -7.45 -12.30 -16.62
CA ALA A 62 -6.29 -11.82 -15.91
C ALA A 62 -6.10 -10.32 -16.18
N SER A 63 -6.07 -9.51 -15.13
CA SER A 63 -6.08 -8.05 -15.23
C SER A 63 -5.03 -7.43 -14.32
N LEU A 64 -4.36 -6.41 -14.84
CA LEU A 64 -3.35 -5.60 -14.16
C LEU A 64 -3.64 -4.12 -14.43
N ILE A 65 -3.65 -3.30 -13.38
CA ILE A 65 -3.75 -1.85 -13.46
C ILE A 65 -2.40 -1.28 -13.02
N LEU A 66 -1.76 -0.55 -13.92
CA LEU A 66 -0.49 0.14 -13.70
C LEU A 66 -0.78 1.64 -13.52
N ASP A 67 -0.13 2.26 -12.53
CA ASP A 67 -0.13 3.71 -12.32
C ASP A 67 1.12 4.28 -12.99
N MET A 68 0.92 5.22 -13.92
CA MET A 68 2.00 5.94 -14.59
C MET A 68 2.65 6.97 -13.66
N GLY A 69 2.02 7.35 -12.55
CA GLY A 69 2.50 8.42 -11.68
C GLY A 69 1.69 9.70 -11.83
N ALA A 70 1.57 10.46 -10.74
CA ALA A 70 0.79 11.71 -10.71
C ALA A 70 1.39 12.79 -11.61
N GLU A 71 2.72 12.78 -11.74
CA GLU A 71 3.54 13.76 -12.45
C GLU A 71 4.02 13.27 -13.83
N GLU A 72 3.52 12.10 -14.28
CA GLU A 72 3.97 11.41 -15.51
C GLU A 72 2.77 10.95 -16.35
N ARG A 73 1.67 11.71 -16.28
CA ARG A 73 0.41 11.35 -16.95
C ARG A 73 0.63 11.25 -18.45
N GLY A 74 0.31 10.10 -19.02
CA GLY A 74 0.45 9.87 -20.45
C GLY A 74 -0.57 10.68 -21.26
N ILE A 75 -0.14 11.26 -22.37
CA ILE A 75 -0.99 11.99 -23.33
C ILE A 75 -0.89 11.47 -24.76
N GLY A 76 0.01 10.52 -25.01
CA GLY A 76 0.24 9.90 -26.31
C GLY A 76 0.08 8.38 -26.30
N ASP A 77 0.44 7.77 -27.43
CA ASP A 77 0.42 6.32 -27.63
C ASP A 77 1.15 5.57 -26.50
N LEU A 78 0.77 4.32 -26.28
CA LEU A 78 1.41 3.44 -25.31
C LEU A 78 2.23 2.38 -26.04
N ILE A 79 3.49 2.24 -25.66
CA ILE A 79 4.32 1.09 -26.07
C ILE A 79 4.30 0.10 -24.91
N PHE A 80 4.19 -1.19 -25.20
CA PHE A 80 4.50 -2.19 -24.18
C PHE A 80 5.32 -3.34 -24.77
N THR A 81 6.25 -3.84 -23.95
CA THR A 81 7.14 -4.94 -24.28
C THR A 81 6.58 -6.23 -23.71
N TYR A 82 6.52 -7.29 -24.51
CA TYR A 82 5.84 -8.52 -24.15
C TYR A 82 6.55 -9.76 -24.67
N GLN A 83 6.22 -10.91 -24.06
CA GLN A 83 6.60 -12.24 -24.55
C GLN A 83 5.37 -13.12 -24.67
N VAL A 84 5.20 -13.74 -25.83
CA VAL A 84 4.16 -14.74 -26.09
C VAL A 84 4.80 -15.99 -26.70
N LEU A 85 4.39 -17.17 -26.24
CA LEU A 85 4.92 -18.45 -26.73
C LEU A 85 4.02 -19.10 -27.79
N ASN A 86 2.70 -18.90 -27.69
CA ASN A 86 1.71 -19.51 -28.56
C ASN A 86 0.87 -18.45 -29.27
N PHE A 87 0.47 -18.74 -30.51
CA PHE A 87 -0.50 -17.91 -31.21
C PHE A 87 -1.87 -18.01 -30.54
N GLY A 88 -2.55 -16.87 -30.36
CA GLY A 88 -3.91 -16.82 -29.80
C GLY A 88 -4.06 -15.85 -28.64
N ALA A 89 -2.95 -15.54 -27.93
CA ALA A 89 -2.97 -14.54 -26.88
C ALA A 89 -3.43 -13.18 -27.42
N SER A 90 -4.37 -12.57 -26.72
CA SER A 90 -4.88 -11.25 -27.06
C SER A 90 -5.15 -10.46 -25.80
N TYR A 91 -5.13 -9.15 -25.96
CA TYR A 91 -5.24 -8.21 -24.87
C TYR A 91 -6.29 -7.15 -25.15
N ARG A 92 -6.77 -6.55 -24.06
CA ARG A 92 -7.49 -5.28 -24.05
C ARG A 92 -6.73 -4.30 -23.15
N VAL A 93 -6.53 -3.08 -23.63
CA VAL A 93 -6.03 -1.95 -22.83
C VAL A 93 -7.14 -0.94 -22.64
N GLU A 94 -7.34 -0.49 -21.41
CA GLU A 94 -8.17 0.66 -21.06
C GLU A 94 -7.28 1.77 -20.49
N PHE A 95 -7.35 2.95 -21.09
CA PHE A 95 -6.71 4.18 -20.61
C PHE A 95 -7.67 4.88 -19.66
N LEU A 96 -7.22 5.19 -18.45
CA LEU A 96 -8.04 5.74 -17.38
C LEU A 96 -7.43 7.05 -16.86
N ASN A 97 -8.28 8.04 -16.58
CA ASN A 97 -7.84 9.26 -15.89
C ASN A 97 -7.62 9.01 -14.38
N GLU A 98 -7.25 10.06 -13.64
CA GLU A 98 -7.01 10.00 -12.19
C GLU A 98 -8.21 9.53 -11.36
N ASP A 99 -9.43 9.69 -11.90
CA ASP A 99 -10.68 9.29 -11.27
C ASP A 99 -11.15 7.88 -11.65
N PHE A 100 -10.33 7.12 -12.38
CA PHE A 100 -10.66 5.80 -12.96
C PHE A 100 -11.76 5.86 -14.03
N GLU A 101 -12.05 7.03 -14.59
CA GLU A 101 -12.93 7.15 -15.74
C GLU A 101 -12.20 6.71 -17.00
N LYS A 102 -12.90 5.92 -17.81
CA LYS A 102 -12.34 5.37 -19.03
C LYS A 102 -12.31 6.39 -20.16
N LEU A 103 -11.10 6.70 -20.62
CA LEU A 103 -10.84 7.62 -21.72
C LEU A 103 -10.86 6.91 -23.07
N GLN A 104 -10.23 5.74 -23.16
CA GLN A 104 -10.16 4.96 -24.39
C GLN A 104 -10.01 3.46 -24.09
N THR A 105 -10.51 2.62 -25.00
CA THR A 105 -10.21 1.18 -25.03
C THR A 105 -9.57 0.81 -26.36
N SER A 106 -8.56 -0.05 -26.32
CA SER A 106 -7.98 -0.72 -27.49
C SER A 106 -7.77 -2.21 -27.20
N GLY A 107 -7.51 -3.01 -28.22
CA GLY A 107 -7.18 -4.42 -28.06
C GLY A 107 -6.76 -5.06 -29.36
N ALA A 108 -5.91 -6.07 -29.27
CA ALA A 108 -5.38 -6.79 -30.42
C ALA A 108 -4.90 -8.20 -30.01
N ILE A 109 -4.63 -9.03 -31.02
CA ILE A 109 -3.88 -10.28 -30.85
C ILE A 109 -2.39 -9.94 -30.76
N LEU A 110 -1.69 -10.57 -29.83
CA LEU A 110 -0.24 -10.44 -29.70
C LEU A 110 0.46 -11.21 -30.82
N SER A 111 1.39 -10.53 -31.48
CA SER A 111 2.26 -11.15 -32.49
C SER A 111 3.27 -12.05 -31.81
N THR A 112 3.47 -13.27 -32.33
CA THR A 112 4.51 -14.20 -31.86
C THR A 112 5.90 -13.86 -32.38
N TYR A 113 6.03 -12.86 -33.25
CA TYR A 113 7.29 -12.46 -33.89
C TYR A 113 7.87 -11.18 -33.31
N ASP A 114 6.99 -10.31 -32.80
CA ASP A 114 7.38 -9.03 -32.23
C ASP A 114 7.52 -9.15 -30.71
N ALA A 115 8.41 -8.34 -30.14
CA ALA A 115 8.58 -8.21 -28.70
C ALA A 115 7.94 -6.94 -28.14
N THR A 116 7.44 -6.06 -29.02
CA THR A 116 6.82 -4.78 -28.64
C THR A 116 5.62 -4.50 -29.52
N THR A 117 4.66 -3.75 -29.00
CA THR A 117 3.55 -3.21 -29.77
C THR A 117 3.23 -1.80 -29.33
N THR A 118 2.61 -1.02 -30.22
CA THR A 118 2.21 0.37 -29.96
C THR A 118 0.70 0.47 -30.07
N ILE A 119 0.08 0.97 -29.01
CA ILE A 119 -1.36 1.22 -28.92
C ILE A 119 -1.58 2.71 -29.17
N SER A 120 -2.28 3.02 -30.27
CA SER A 120 -2.63 4.40 -30.56
C SER A 120 -3.57 4.99 -29.52
N TYR A 121 -3.26 6.19 -29.04
CA TYR A 121 -4.09 6.95 -28.11
C TYR A 121 -4.54 8.26 -28.74
N THR A 122 -5.86 8.43 -28.91
CA THR A 122 -6.43 9.56 -29.66
C THR A 122 -7.45 10.39 -28.87
N ALA A 123 -7.69 10.04 -27.60
CA ALA A 123 -8.64 10.76 -26.75
C ALA A 123 -8.16 12.18 -26.38
N GLY A 124 -6.85 12.44 -26.41
CA GLY A 124 -6.28 13.78 -26.21
C GLY A 124 -6.44 14.34 -24.79
N LEU A 125 -6.78 13.49 -23.82
CA LEU A 125 -6.83 13.80 -22.40
C LEU A 125 -5.73 13.00 -21.66
N PRO A 126 -5.14 13.51 -20.58
CA PRO A 126 -4.13 12.75 -19.84
C PRO A 126 -4.71 11.48 -19.19
N TYR A 127 -4.03 10.35 -19.36
CA TYR A 127 -4.29 9.11 -18.61
C TYR A 127 -3.24 8.92 -17.52
N ARG A 128 -3.69 8.53 -16.34
CA ARG A 128 -2.81 8.19 -15.22
C ARG A 128 -2.68 6.68 -15.07
N TYR A 129 -3.77 5.94 -15.30
CA TYR A 129 -3.75 4.49 -15.15
C TYR A 129 -3.96 3.78 -16.49
N VAL A 130 -3.28 2.65 -16.63
CA VAL A 130 -3.43 1.73 -17.75
C VAL A 130 -3.89 0.39 -17.22
N ARG A 131 -5.10 -0.03 -17.58
CA ARG A 131 -5.57 -1.39 -17.31
C ARG A 131 -5.27 -2.29 -18.50
N MET A 132 -4.48 -3.33 -18.26
CA MET A 132 -4.27 -4.44 -19.19
C MET A 132 -5.11 -5.64 -18.78
N THR A 133 -5.81 -6.25 -19.74
CA THR A 133 -6.60 -7.46 -19.50
C THR A 133 -6.32 -8.50 -20.59
N SER A 134 -6.05 -9.74 -20.19
CA SER A 134 -6.03 -10.88 -21.10
C SER A 134 -7.44 -11.23 -21.55
N THR A 135 -7.69 -11.32 -22.85
CA THR A 135 -9.03 -11.59 -23.40
C THR A 135 -9.24 -13.04 -23.81
N GLU A 136 -8.18 -13.84 -23.81
CA GLU A 136 -8.16 -15.27 -24.15
C GLU A 136 -7.39 -16.06 -23.09
N GLU A 137 -7.49 -17.38 -23.15
CA GLU A 137 -6.87 -18.31 -22.18
C GLU A 137 -5.36 -18.49 -22.38
N ASP A 138 -4.81 -18.02 -23.49
CA ASP A 138 -3.39 -18.17 -23.80
C ASP A 138 -2.52 -17.30 -22.89
N VAL A 139 -1.54 -17.94 -22.26
CA VAL A 139 -0.56 -17.27 -21.39
C VAL A 139 0.31 -16.32 -22.20
N TRP A 140 0.46 -15.10 -21.70
CA TRP A 140 1.41 -14.12 -22.20
C TRP A 140 2.03 -13.32 -21.05
N LYS A 141 3.10 -12.61 -21.37
CA LYS A 141 3.95 -11.95 -20.39
C LYS A 141 4.17 -10.50 -20.75
N LEU A 142 4.16 -9.62 -19.75
CA LEU A 142 4.40 -8.19 -19.87
C LEU A 142 5.71 -7.86 -19.13
N ASP A 143 6.64 -7.22 -19.83
CA ASP A 143 7.92 -6.73 -19.28
C ASP A 143 7.75 -5.29 -18.79
N ASN A 144 7.15 -4.43 -19.62
CA ASN A 144 6.86 -3.06 -19.22
C ASN A 144 5.78 -2.39 -20.07
N ILE A 145 5.30 -1.22 -19.60
CA ILE A 145 4.57 -0.24 -20.41
C ILE A 145 5.33 1.10 -20.43
N GLN A 146 5.15 1.87 -21.50
CA GLN A 146 5.79 3.16 -21.71
C GLN A 146 4.85 4.13 -22.44
N ALA A 147 4.61 5.31 -21.88
CA ALA A 147 3.94 6.40 -22.58
C ALA A 147 4.89 7.05 -23.61
N VAL A 148 4.47 7.14 -24.87
CA VAL A 148 5.26 7.81 -25.93
C VAL A 148 5.36 9.31 -25.69
N THR A 149 4.34 9.89 -25.07
CA THR A 149 4.31 11.29 -24.66
C THR A 149 3.57 11.37 -23.34
N TYR A 150 4.15 12.08 -22.39
CA TYR A 150 3.62 12.27 -21.04
C TYR A 150 3.82 13.72 -20.61
N GLU A 151 3.04 14.14 -19.62
CA GLU A 151 3.22 15.44 -18.97
C GLU A 151 4.52 15.40 -18.17
N ILE A 152 5.43 16.35 -18.45
CA ILE A 152 6.57 16.63 -17.57
C ILE A 152 6.19 17.88 -16.79
N PRO A 153 6.26 17.87 -15.45
CA PRO A 153 5.99 19.07 -14.68
C PRO A 153 6.92 20.19 -15.14
N GLU A 154 6.39 21.39 -15.36
CA GLU A 154 7.26 22.53 -15.62
C GLU A 154 8.25 22.65 -14.46
N GLU A 155 9.55 22.50 -14.76
CA GLU A 155 10.63 22.76 -13.83
C GLU A 155 10.32 24.10 -13.16
N ILE A 156 10.14 24.10 -11.83
CA ILE A 156 9.94 25.34 -11.08
C ILE A 156 11.21 26.16 -11.32
N GLN A 157 11.17 27.09 -12.25
CA GLN A 157 12.19 28.11 -12.36
C GLN A 157 12.08 28.90 -11.07
N GLU A 158 12.97 28.63 -10.11
CA GLU A 158 13.16 29.48 -8.93
C GLU A 158 13.54 30.88 -9.43
N GLN A 159 12.55 31.71 -9.76
CA GLN A 159 12.73 33.15 -9.73
C GLN A 159 13.00 33.52 -8.28
N PRO A 160 14.07 34.28 -7.97
CA PRO A 160 14.29 34.75 -6.61
C PRO A 160 13.13 35.67 -6.19
N GLN A 161 12.13 35.10 -5.51
CA GLN A 161 11.04 35.84 -4.92
C GLN A 161 11.57 36.54 -3.68
N LEU A 162 11.41 37.88 -3.63
CA LEU A 162 11.56 38.66 -2.41
C LEU A 162 10.63 38.08 -1.32
N PRO A 163 11.05 38.00 -0.06
CA PRO A 163 10.28 37.34 0.99
C PRO A 163 8.91 38.00 1.16
N ASP A 164 7.85 37.27 0.81
CA ASP A 164 6.48 37.60 1.16
C ASP A 164 6.26 37.27 2.64
N THR A 165 5.83 38.26 3.41
CA THR A 165 5.77 38.23 4.87
C THR A 165 4.42 37.74 5.41
N SER A 166 3.70 36.94 4.62
CA SER A 166 2.36 36.47 4.95
C SER A 166 2.25 34.95 4.90
N GLN A 167 3.10 34.25 5.67
CA GLN A 167 2.88 32.83 5.95
C GLN A 167 1.86 32.70 7.09
N THR A 168 0.67 32.21 6.74
CA THR A 168 -0.23 31.55 7.69
C THR A 168 0.55 30.39 8.31
N THR A 169 0.66 30.39 9.64
CA THR A 169 1.37 29.39 10.41
C THR A 169 0.58 28.09 10.39
N GLU A 170 0.79 27.24 9.38
CA GLU A 170 0.56 25.81 9.54
C GLU A 170 1.70 25.26 10.39
N GLU A 171 1.37 24.64 11.53
CA GLU A 171 2.36 23.96 12.35
C GLU A 171 3.07 22.90 11.50
N PRO A 172 4.42 22.84 11.50
CA PRO A 172 5.13 21.79 10.78
C PRO A 172 4.76 20.45 11.39
N VAL A 173 4.21 19.54 10.58
CA VAL A 173 4.07 18.13 10.94
C VAL A 173 5.49 17.61 11.22
N VAL A 174 5.81 17.37 12.49
CA VAL A 174 7.09 16.80 12.90
C VAL A 174 7.10 15.34 12.47
N THR A 175 7.60 15.07 11.26
CA THR A 175 7.81 13.70 10.80
C THR A 175 9.05 13.14 11.48
N ASN A 176 8.88 12.15 12.35
CA ASN A 176 10.00 11.39 12.91
C ASN A 176 10.63 10.54 11.79
N PRO A 177 11.91 10.74 11.41
CA PRO A 177 12.52 10.01 10.30
C PRO A 177 12.62 8.50 10.56
N SER A 178 12.47 8.06 11.81
CA SER A 178 12.46 6.65 12.18
C SER A 178 11.06 6.02 12.17
N GLN A 179 9.99 6.79 11.98
CA GLN A 179 8.61 6.28 12.00
C GLN A 179 8.42 5.18 10.95
N GLY A 180 7.84 4.06 11.38
CA GLY A 180 7.56 2.91 10.51
C GLY A 180 8.74 1.97 10.27
N LEU A 181 9.94 2.24 10.81
CA LEU A 181 11.05 1.29 10.77
C LEU A 181 10.68 0.00 11.51
N LEU A 182 11.09 -1.15 10.98
CA LEU A 182 10.95 -2.45 11.63
C LEU A 182 12.28 -2.90 12.23
N LEU A 183 12.29 -3.21 13.52
CA LEU A 183 13.49 -3.52 14.28
C LEU A 183 13.38 -4.87 15.00
N LYS A 184 14.49 -5.62 15.04
CA LYS A 184 14.63 -6.87 15.80
C LYS A 184 16.06 -7.00 16.33
N LEU A 185 16.25 -7.69 17.45
CA LEU A 185 17.60 -8.07 17.87
C LEU A 185 18.15 -9.19 16.97
N PRO A 186 19.48 -9.27 16.77
CA PRO A 186 20.10 -10.43 16.17
C PRO A 186 19.78 -11.71 16.95
N ASP A 187 19.56 -12.80 16.22
CA ASP A 187 19.40 -14.14 16.80
C ASP A 187 20.64 -14.52 17.62
N ASP A 188 20.44 -14.89 18.88
CA ASP A 188 21.51 -15.32 19.78
C ASP A 188 21.85 -16.81 19.65
N GLY A 189 21.08 -17.54 18.83
CA GLY A 189 21.24 -18.96 18.55
C GLY A 189 20.75 -19.88 19.67
N ASP A 190 20.19 -19.31 20.75
CA ASP A 190 19.67 -20.07 21.88
C ASP A 190 18.16 -20.30 21.73
N VAL A 191 17.82 -21.46 21.17
CA VAL A 191 16.43 -21.93 20.98
C VAL A 191 15.64 -22.07 22.30
N THR A 192 16.28 -21.93 23.46
CA THR A 192 15.61 -21.99 24.77
C THR A 192 15.15 -20.62 25.27
N THR A 193 15.55 -19.52 24.60
CA THR A 193 15.13 -18.16 24.95
C THR A 193 14.23 -17.54 23.88
N GLN A 194 13.62 -16.39 24.19
CA GLN A 194 12.79 -15.60 23.27
C GLN A 194 13.25 -14.14 23.23
N ASN A 195 14.45 -13.84 23.74
CA ASN A 195 14.91 -12.47 23.98
C ASN A 195 15.00 -11.65 22.70
N ASP A 196 15.33 -12.32 21.60
CA ASP A 196 15.50 -11.77 20.27
C ASP A 196 14.26 -11.95 19.39
N SER A 197 13.27 -12.74 19.83
CA SER A 197 12.11 -13.15 19.00
C SER A 197 11.17 -12.00 18.61
N ALA A 198 11.06 -10.96 19.45
CA ALA A 198 10.13 -9.85 19.28
C ALA A 198 10.52 -8.96 18.10
N VAL A 199 9.52 -8.60 17.29
CA VAL A 199 9.62 -7.58 16.23
C VAL A 199 8.95 -6.32 16.74
N TYR A 200 9.60 -5.17 16.48
CA TYR A 200 9.10 -3.86 16.84
C TYR A 200 8.94 -2.98 15.62
N THR A 201 8.02 -2.03 15.68
CA THR A 201 7.99 -0.88 14.78
C THR A 201 8.17 0.42 15.56
N ILE A 202 8.71 1.47 14.95
CA ILE A 202 8.82 2.78 15.58
C ILE A 202 7.57 3.62 15.29
N GLY A 203 6.93 4.10 16.36
CA GLY A 203 5.76 4.97 16.33
C GLY A 203 6.06 6.40 15.94
N SER A 204 4.98 7.11 15.65
CA SER A 204 4.99 8.57 15.49
C SER A 204 5.47 9.26 16.78
N ASP A 205 5.24 8.63 17.93
CA ASP A 205 5.68 9.06 19.26
C ASP A 205 7.18 8.80 19.54
N GLY A 206 7.90 8.19 18.60
CA GLY A 206 9.31 7.84 18.73
C GLY A 206 9.60 6.64 19.63
N LYS A 207 8.57 5.89 20.03
CA LYS A 207 8.70 4.67 20.82
C LYS A 207 8.72 3.44 19.94
N ARG A 208 9.20 2.33 20.49
CA ARG A 208 9.12 1.02 19.85
C ARG A 208 7.87 0.28 20.32
N HIS A 209 7.07 -0.21 19.37
CA HIS A 209 5.81 -0.91 19.60
C HIS A 209 5.97 -2.35 19.14
N GLY A 210 5.77 -3.30 20.07
CA GLY A 210 5.94 -4.72 19.78
C GLY A 210 4.74 -5.29 19.04
N PHE A 211 4.97 -6.22 18.11
CA PHE A 211 3.91 -7.07 17.56
C PHE A 211 3.68 -8.28 18.46
N PRO A 212 2.51 -8.42 19.11
CA PRO A 212 2.28 -9.53 20.03
C PRO A 212 2.18 -10.90 19.34
N THR A 213 1.79 -10.90 18.06
CA THR A 213 1.55 -12.13 17.29
C THR A 213 2.03 -11.95 15.84
N THR A 214 2.31 -13.05 15.16
CA THR A 214 2.58 -13.04 13.72
C THR A 214 1.40 -12.47 12.93
N THR A 215 0.16 -12.71 13.38
CA THR A 215 -1.05 -12.21 12.72
C THR A 215 -1.16 -10.68 12.81
N SER A 216 -0.83 -10.07 13.97
CA SER A 216 -0.79 -8.61 14.06
C SER A 216 0.28 -8.05 13.15
N PHE A 217 1.48 -8.64 13.09
CA PHE A 217 2.50 -8.23 12.12
C PHE A 217 2.00 -8.32 10.66
N GLN A 218 1.44 -9.47 10.26
CA GLN A 218 0.97 -9.73 8.90
C GLN A 218 -0.26 -8.89 8.49
N SER A 219 -0.93 -8.26 9.44
CA SER A 219 -1.98 -7.28 9.14
C SER A 219 -1.42 -5.93 8.66
N TRP A 220 -0.13 -5.66 8.95
CA TRP A 220 0.55 -4.40 8.61
C TRP A 220 1.67 -4.57 7.57
N TRP A 221 2.41 -5.68 7.61
CA TRP A 221 3.49 -5.98 6.67
C TRP A 221 3.29 -7.33 5.97
N LYS A 222 3.61 -7.37 4.67
CA LYS A 222 3.52 -8.58 3.85
C LYS A 222 4.43 -9.71 4.35
N ASN A 223 5.65 -9.37 4.74
CA ASN A 223 6.68 -10.32 5.16
C ASN A 223 7.79 -9.61 5.96
N PHE A 224 8.82 -10.36 6.35
CA PHE A 224 9.89 -9.90 7.24
C PHE A 224 11.10 -9.27 6.51
N SER A 225 11.03 -9.01 5.20
CA SER A 225 12.17 -8.51 4.40
C SER A 225 12.63 -7.11 4.80
N GLU A 226 11.75 -6.31 5.37
CA GLU A 226 12.02 -4.93 5.81
C GLU A 226 12.55 -4.86 7.25
N ILE A 227 12.75 -6.00 7.94
CA ILE A 227 13.29 -5.99 9.31
C ILE A 227 14.77 -5.63 9.29
N GLU A 228 15.12 -4.59 10.04
CA GLU A 228 16.49 -4.24 10.37
C GLU A 228 16.92 -4.87 11.69
N LEU A 229 18.14 -5.42 11.70
CA LEU A 229 18.75 -5.95 12.92
C LEU A 229 19.51 -4.85 13.64
N ILE A 230 19.20 -4.66 14.92
CA ILE A 230 19.80 -3.63 15.76
C ILE A 230 20.30 -4.24 17.07
N ASP A 231 21.44 -3.77 17.59
CA ASP A 231 21.92 -4.26 18.88
C ASP A 231 21.08 -3.76 20.06
N SER A 232 21.23 -4.43 21.21
CA SER A 232 20.46 -4.11 22.41
C SER A 232 20.68 -2.69 22.94
N VAL A 233 21.83 -2.08 22.68
CA VAL A 233 22.16 -0.72 23.16
C VAL A 233 21.32 0.28 22.39
N HIS A 234 21.39 0.24 21.06
CA HIS A 234 20.61 1.15 20.23
C HIS A 234 19.11 0.85 20.31
N MET A 235 18.70 -0.42 20.45
CA MET A 235 17.29 -0.73 20.64
C MET A 235 16.74 -0.07 21.91
N SER A 236 17.53 0.00 22.98
CA SER A 236 17.13 0.60 24.27
C SER A 236 16.96 2.12 24.23
N GLU A 237 17.43 2.80 23.18
CA GLU A 237 17.20 4.23 22.96
C GLU A 237 15.73 4.53 22.63
N TYR A 238 15.01 3.54 22.08
CA TYR A 238 13.57 3.62 21.84
C TYR A 238 12.81 3.07 23.05
N GLU A 239 12.09 3.94 23.77
CA GLU A 239 11.22 3.52 24.87
C GLU A 239 10.12 2.55 24.40
N LEU A 240 9.62 1.70 25.30
CA LEU A 240 8.48 0.83 24.97
C LEU A 240 7.17 1.62 24.93
N GLY A 241 6.48 1.52 23.79
CA GLY A 241 5.12 2.01 23.60
C GLY A 241 4.07 0.93 23.88
N LYS A 242 2.82 1.20 23.49
CA LYS A 242 1.75 0.18 23.48
C LYS A 242 2.05 -0.88 22.42
N ASN A 243 1.53 -2.08 22.59
CA ASN A 243 1.62 -3.10 21.55
C ASN A 243 0.88 -2.66 20.28
N VAL A 244 1.34 -3.15 19.13
CA VAL A 244 0.64 -2.98 17.86
C VAL A 244 -0.56 -3.93 17.81
N VAL A 245 -1.74 -3.36 17.59
CA VAL A 245 -2.99 -4.09 17.37
C VAL A 245 -3.15 -4.53 15.91
N ILE A 246 -4.12 -5.41 15.65
CA ILE A 246 -4.51 -5.76 14.28
C ILE A 246 -4.85 -4.49 13.50
N ARG A 247 -4.33 -4.39 12.27
CA ARG A 247 -4.55 -3.23 11.42
C ARG A 247 -6.04 -3.04 11.14
N PRO A 248 -6.58 -1.82 11.31
CA PRO A 248 -7.97 -1.53 10.95
C PRO A 248 -8.31 -1.94 9.52
N GLY A 249 -9.52 -2.47 9.32
CA GLY A 249 -10.00 -2.89 7.99
C GLY A 249 -9.45 -4.20 7.43
N THR A 250 -8.55 -4.90 8.13
CA THR A 250 -7.92 -6.15 7.63
C THR A 250 -8.63 -7.42 8.10
N TYR A 251 -8.32 -7.87 9.31
CA TYR A 251 -8.89 -9.03 9.97
C TYR A 251 -10.03 -8.65 10.92
N LEU A 252 -10.92 -9.62 11.14
CA LEU A 252 -11.87 -9.61 12.22
C LEU A 252 -11.28 -10.36 13.41
N VAL A 253 -11.41 -9.82 14.61
CA VAL A 253 -10.82 -10.38 15.83
C VAL A 253 -11.87 -11.09 16.65
N LYS A 254 -11.47 -12.19 17.28
CA LYS A 254 -12.20 -12.81 18.40
C LYS A 254 -11.23 -13.36 19.43
N ILE A 255 -11.78 -13.81 20.56
CA ILE A 255 -11.06 -14.60 21.56
C ILE A 255 -11.72 -15.98 21.66
N VAL A 256 -10.99 -16.97 22.15
CA VAL A 256 -11.52 -18.34 22.28
C VAL A 256 -12.64 -18.41 23.31
N SER A 257 -12.60 -17.53 24.32
CA SER A 257 -13.51 -17.49 25.46
C SER A 257 -14.86 -16.81 25.19
N ASP A 258 -15.00 -16.03 24.11
CA ASP A 258 -16.24 -15.33 23.70
C ASP A 258 -16.51 -15.57 22.20
N PRO A 259 -17.69 -16.09 21.80
CA PRO A 259 -18.01 -16.32 20.39
C PRO A 259 -18.16 -15.04 19.55
N LYS A 260 -18.19 -13.85 20.15
CA LYS A 260 -18.32 -12.58 19.42
C LYS A 260 -17.12 -12.32 18.49
N VAL A 261 -17.43 -11.78 17.32
CA VAL A 261 -16.47 -11.36 16.31
C VAL A 261 -16.51 -9.84 16.20
N TYR A 262 -15.33 -9.22 16.19
CA TYR A 262 -15.18 -7.77 16.21
C TYR A 262 -14.43 -7.30 14.97
N ALA A 263 -14.92 -6.24 14.34
CA ALA A 263 -14.11 -5.47 13.42
C ALA A 263 -13.19 -4.52 14.21
N VAL A 264 -12.03 -4.21 13.64
CA VAL A 264 -11.04 -3.32 14.27
C VAL A 264 -11.07 -1.97 13.57
N GLU A 265 -11.29 -0.91 14.34
CA GLU A 265 -11.22 0.49 13.93
C GLU A 265 -9.89 1.13 14.38
N PRO A 266 -9.50 2.29 13.79
CA PRO A 266 -8.35 3.06 14.24
C PRO A 266 -8.32 3.29 15.75
N GLY A 267 -7.12 3.21 16.34
CA GLY A 267 -6.93 3.29 17.79
C GLY A 267 -7.16 1.98 18.55
N GLY A 268 -7.40 0.86 17.86
CA GLY A 268 -7.62 -0.44 18.50
C GLY A 268 -9.04 -0.61 19.07
N ILE A 269 -10.02 0.06 18.45
CA ILE A 269 -11.42 0.01 18.88
C ILE A 269 -12.07 -1.23 18.25
N LEU A 270 -12.63 -2.10 19.08
CA LEU A 270 -13.35 -3.30 18.67
C LEU A 270 -14.84 -3.00 18.52
N ARG A 271 -15.36 -3.27 17.33
CA ARG A 271 -16.76 -3.10 16.96
C ARG A 271 -17.41 -4.47 16.81
N TRP A 272 -18.28 -4.85 17.73
CA TRP A 272 -18.94 -6.16 17.67
C TRP A 272 -19.86 -6.25 16.45
N VAL A 273 -19.57 -7.20 15.54
CA VAL A 273 -20.46 -7.53 14.41
C VAL A 273 -21.57 -8.44 14.93
N THR A 274 -22.78 -7.88 15.08
CA THR A 274 -23.84 -8.51 15.89
C THR A 274 -24.49 -9.74 15.25
N THR A 275 -24.42 -9.89 13.93
CA THR A 275 -25.01 -11.00 13.19
C THR A 275 -24.13 -11.45 12.02
N GLU A 276 -24.33 -12.69 11.57
CA GLU A 276 -23.64 -13.22 10.40
C GLU A 276 -24.10 -12.54 9.10
N GLU A 277 -25.36 -12.12 9.04
CA GLU A 277 -25.92 -11.36 7.92
C GLU A 277 -25.18 -10.03 7.74
N ILE A 278 -24.93 -9.29 8.83
CA ILE A 278 -24.13 -8.04 8.79
C ILE A 278 -22.70 -8.36 8.34
N ALA A 279 -22.09 -9.43 8.86
CA ALA A 279 -20.73 -9.81 8.47
C ALA A 279 -20.63 -10.12 6.97
N ARG A 280 -21.59 -10.86 6.41
CA ARG A 280 -21.67 -11.13 4.96
C ARG A 280 -21.86 -9.85 4.15
N SER A 281 -22.72 -8.94 4.60
CA SER A 281 -22.93 -7.66 3.89
C SER A 281 -21.69 -6.79 3.86
N LEU A 282 -20.89 -6.78 4.94
CA LEU A 282 -19.69 -5.95 5.02
C LEU A 282 -18.47 -6.56 4.32
N TYR A 283 -18.28 -7.87 4.44
CA TYR A 283 -17.03 -8.55 4.06
C TYR A 283 -17.20 -9.68 3.03
N GLY A 284 -18.43 -9.92 2.57
CA GLY A 284 -18.78 -10.97 1.63
C GLY A 284 -18.96 -12.37 2.26
N ASP A 285 -19.32 -13.36 1.44
CA ASP A 285 -19.62 -14.72 1.90
C ASP A 285 -18.44 -15.44 2.56
N GLN A 286 -17.22 -14.99 2.27
CA GLN A 286 -15.97 -15.55 2.80
C GLN A 286 -15.47 -14.80 4.05
N TRP A 287 -16.29 -13.96 4.68
CA TRP A 287 -15.92 -13.16 5.86
C TRP A 287 -15.27 -13.99 6.98
N THR A 288 -15.69 -15.25 7.15
CA THR A 288 -15.14 -16.16 8.17
C THR A 288 -13.65 -16.43 7.99
N LYS A 289 -13.12 -16.33 6.76
CA LYS A 289 -11.67 -16.45 6.49
C LYS A 289 -10.86 -15.27 7.01
N ARG A 290 -11.52 -14.15 7.32
CA ARG A 290 -10.89 -12.96 7.93
C ARG A 290 -10.88 -13.03 9.45
N VAL A 291 -11.55 -14.01 10.06
CA VAL A 291 -11.63 -14.13 11.52
C VAL A 291 -10.34 -14.75 12.06
N VAL A 292 -9.69 -14.06 12.98
CA VAL A 292 -8.48 -14.50 13.67
C VAL A 292 -8.70 -14.48 15.19
N ASP A 293 -8.14 -15.48 15.87
CA ASP A 293 -8.13 -15.54 17.32
C ASP A 293 -6.96 -14.71 17.87
N ILE A 294 -7.24 -13.83 18.81
CA ILE A 294 -6.23 -13.11 19.60
C ILE A 294 -6.15 -13.77 20.98
N PRO A 295 -4.95 -14.03 21.52
CA PRO A 295 -4.80 -14.52 22.89
C PRO A 295 -5.44 -13.56 23.90
N ASP A 296 -6.10 -14.07 24.94
CA ASP A 296 -6.81 -13.24 25.93
C ASP A 296 -5.89 -12.18 26.57
N ALA A 297 -4.59 -12.48 26.72
CA ALA A 297 -3.59 -11.56 27.28
C ALA A 297 -3.34 -10.30 26.42
N PHE A 298 -3.57 -10.37 25.12
CA PHE A 298 -3.42 -9.23 24.20
C PHE A 298 -4.76 -8.59 23.84
N PHE A 299 -5.87 -9.20 24.24
CA PHE A 299 -7.20 -8.59 24.07
C PHE A 299 -7.34 -7.29 24.89
N THR A 300 -6.57 -7.14 25.97
CA THR A 300 -6.53 -5.91 26.77
C THR A 300 -5.85 -4.73 26.08
N ASP A 301 -5.16 -4.95 24.96
CA ASP A 301 -4.59 -3.87 24.14
C ASP A 301 -5.67 -3.13 23.33
N TYR A 302 -6.91 -3.63 23.33
CA TYR A 302 -8.05 -3.10 22.60
C TYR A 302 -9.09 -2.45 23.52
N GLU A 303 -9.88 -1.53 22.96
CA GLU A 303 -11.04 -0.92 23.62
C GLU A 303 -12.33 -1.38 22.94
N ILE A 304 -13.32 -1.83 23.72
CA ILE A 304 -14.62 -2.23 23.15
C ILE A 304 -15.45 -0.98 22.87
N GLY A 305 -15.74 -0.75 21.59
CA GLY A 305 -16.63 0.31 21.12
C GLY A 305 -18.09 -0.13 21.02
N ALA A 306 -18.92 0.73 20.42
CA ALA A 306 -20.32 0.38 20.16
C ALA A 306 -20.42 -0.78 19.15
N PRO A 307 -21.51 -1.57 19.17
CA PRO A 307 -21.69 -2.64 18.19
C PRO A 307 -21.95 -2.10 16.77
N ILE A 308 -21.84 -2.98 15.78
CA ILE A 308 -22.33 -2.79 14.42
C ILE A 308 -23.66 -3.53 14.32
N GLU A 309 -24.74 -2.76 14.26
CA GLU A 309 -26.12 -3.25 14.21
C GLU A 309 -26.75 -3.10 12.81
N THR A 310 -26.08 -2.34 11.93
CA THR A 310 -26.45 -2.12 10.53
C THR A 310 -25.22 -2.32 9.65
N ALA A 311 -25.42 -2.71 8.39
CA ALA A 311 -24.32 -2.96 7.45
C ALA A 311 -23.65 -1.66 6.94
N VAL A 312 -23.07 -0.90 7.87
CA VAL A 312 -22.20 0.24 7.60
C VAL A 312 -20.77 -0.18 7.93
N HIS A 313 -19.86 -0.05 6.98
CA HIS A 313 -18.45 -0.41 7.21
C HIS A 313 -17.83 0.43 8.33
N PRO A 314 -17.03 -0.20 9.21
CA PRO A 314 -16.33 0.50 10.27
C PRO A 314 -15.21 1.38 9.71
N SER A 315 -14.80 2.39 10.49
CA SER A 315 -13.66 3.25 10.16
C SER A 315 -12.39 2.41 9.93
N GLY A 316 -11.55 2.83 8.98
CA GLY A 316 -10.34 2.09 8.60
C GLY A 316 -10.57 1.02 7.53
N THR A 317 -11.81 0.83 7.07
CA THR A 317 -12.10 -0.10 5.96
C THR A 317 -11.47 0.41 4.67
N VAL A 318 -10.80 -0.48 3.94
CA VAL A 318 -10.38 -0.24 2.56
C VAL A 318 -11.21 -1.11 1.63
N GLY A 319 -11.87 -0.49 0.67
CA GLY A 319 -12.70 -1.18 -0.29
C GLY A 319 -12.37 -0.84 -1.72
N VAL A 320 -12.93 -1.60 -2.65
CA VAL A 320 -12.73 -1.45 -4.08
C VAL A 320 -14.07 -1.42 -4.80
N LEU A 321 -14.23 -0.45 -5.69
CA LEU A 321 -15.40 -0.33 -6.56
C LEU A 321 -15.24 -1.23 -7.78
N THR A 322 -16.35 -1.50 -8.49
CA THR A 322 -16.31 -2.23 -9.77
C THR A 322 -15.48 -1.53 -10.85
N SER A 323 -15.26 -0.22 -10.71
CA SER A 323 -14.35 0.56 -11.56
C SER A 323 -12.87 0.24 -11.32
N GLY A 324 -12.52 -0.46 -10.23
CA GLY A 324 -11.15 -0.67 -9.76
C GLY A 324 -10.67 0.38 -8.77
N LYS A 325 -11.38 1.51 -8.63
CA LYS A 325 -11.03 2.60 -7.69
C LYS A 325 -11.04 2.08 -6.25
N VAL A 326 -9.94 2.30 -5.52
CA VAL A 326 -9.79 1.93 -4.11
C VAL A 326 -10.22 3.10 -3.23
N ILE A 327 -11.00 2.80 -2.20
CA ILE A 327 -11.61 3.76 -1.30
C ILE A 327 -11.21 3.44 0.15
N TYR A 328 -10.77 4.47 0.88
CA TYR A 328 -10.62 4.44 2.33
C TYR A 328 -11.86 5.02 3.00
N LEU A 329 -12.45 4.29 3.96
CA LEU A 329 -13.64 4.72 4.70
C LEU A 329 -13.25 5.09 6.13
N GLN A 330 -13.55 6.32 6.53
CA GLN A 330 -13.21 6.82 7.87
C GLN A 330 -14.26 7.80 8.37
N ASN A 331 -14.84 7.54 9.53
CA ASN A 331 -15.75 8.45 10.23
C ASN A 331 -16.93 8.95 9.37
N GLY A 332 -17.48 8.08 8.51
CA GLY A 332 -18.58 8.43 7.60
C GLY A 332 -18.14 9.18 6.33
N LEU A 333 -16.84 9.34 6.13
CA LEU A 333 -16.24 9.90 4.92
C LEU A 333 -15.66 8.77 4.05
N SER A 334 -15.65 9.01 2.75
CA SER A 334 -14.94 8.17 1.79
C SER A 334 -13.85 8.97 1.09
N TYR A 335 -12.66 8.41 1.03
CA TYR A 335 -11.52 8.99 0.33
C TYR A 335 -11.09 8.07 -0.80
N ASN A 336 -10.91 8.60 -2.00
CA ASN A 336 -10.17 7.91 -3.05
C ASN A 336 -8.72 7.68 -2.60
N ILE A 337 -8.15 6.52 -2.91
CA ILE A 337 -6.72 6.26 -2.68
C ILE A 337 -6.01 6.26 -4.04
N PRO A 338 -5.26 7.34 -4.37
CA PRO A 338 -4.32 7.36 -5.49
C PRO A 338 -3.30 6.23 -5.40
N GLY A 339 -2.71 5.79 -6.52
CA GLY A 339 -1.81 4.62 -6.52
C GLY A 339 -0.52 4.80 -5.72
N ASP A 340 0.12 5.95 -5.86
CA ASP A 340 1.26 6.38 -5.06
C ASP A 340 0.95 6.35 -3.55
N VAL A 341 -0.23 6.83 -3.15
CA VAL A 341 -0.68 6.80 -1.76
C VAL A 341 -1.04 5.37 -1.32
N TYR A 342 -1.64 4.56 -2.19
CA TYR A 342 -2.01 3.18 -1.88
C TYR A 342 -0.79 2.33 -1.50
N GLN A 343 0.32 2.51 -2.23
CA GLN A 343 1.59 1.84 -1.96
C GLN A 343 2.31 2.39 -0.74
N SER A 344 2.38 3.71 -0.59
CA SER A 344 2.98 4.31 0.60
C SER A 344 2.28 3.80 1.86
N MET A 345 0.94 3.70 1.82
CA MET A 345 0.12 3.19 2.90
C MET A 345 0.29 1.68 3.14
N ARG A 346 0.97 0.93 2.27
CA ARG A 346 1.13 -0.53 2.36
C ARG A 346 -0.19 -1.27 2.50
N PHE A 347 -1.25 -0.80 1.84
CA PHE A 347 -2.50 -1.56 1.80
C PHE A 347 -2.34 -2.78 0.91
N GLU A 348 -2.90 -3.92 1.34
CA GLU A 348 -2.78 -5.18 0.63
C GLU A 348 -4.13 -5.55 0.00
N SER A 349 -4.08 -5.97 -1.26
CA SER A 349 -5.29 -6.19 -2.07
C SER A 349 -6.17 -7.32 -1.53
N ASN A 350 -5.58 -8.28 -0.81
CA ASN A 350 -6.30 -9.39 -0.17
C ASN A 350 -7.26 -8.93 0.95
N PHE A 351 -7.08 -7.73 1.50
CA PHE A 351 -7.97 -7.18 2.53
C PHE A 351 -9.06 -6.27 1.97
N LEU A 352 -9.01 -5.91 0.69
CA LEU A 352 -10.05 -5.07 0.08
C LEU A 352 -11.42 -5.73 0.18
N VAL A 353 -12.43 -4.93 0.52
CA VAL A 353 -13.83 -5.34 0.46
C VAL A 353 -14.48 -4.80 -0.81
N ALA A 354 -15.40 -5.55 -1.41
CA ALA A 354 -16.15 -5.03 -2.55
C ALA A 354 -17.14 -3.95 -2.07
N LEU A 355 -17.10 -2.78 -2.71
CA LEU A 355 -18.03 -1.69 -2.44
C LEU A 355 -18.98 -1.52 -3.63
N SER A 356 -20.26 -1.32 -3.32
CA SER A 356 -21.29 -0.99 -4.30
C SER A 356 -21.55 0.51 -4.30
N GLN A 357 -22.21 1.03 -5.35
CA GLN A 357 -22.64 2.42 -5.35
C GLN A 357 -23.61 2.72 -4.19
N GLU A 358 -24.52 1.81 -3.88
CA GLU A 358 -25.44 1.93 -2.74
C GLU A 358 -24.68 2.04 -1.40
N THR A 359 -23.56 1.31 -1.27
CA THR A 359 -22.68 1.43 -0.11
C THR A 359 -22.04 2.82 -0.05
N MET A 360 -21.60 3.35 -1.19
CA MET A 360 -20.97 4.67 -1.27
C MET A 360 -21.93 5.81 -0.95
N ASP A 361 -23.22 5.65 -1.23
CA ASP A 361 -24.25 6.65 -0.90
C ASP A 361 -24.41 6.87 0.62
N LEU A 362 -23.83 5.99 1.45
CA LEU A 362 -23.78 6.13 2.92
C LEU A 362 -22.63 7.05 3.38
N TYR A 363 -21.69 7.38 2.51
CA TYR A 363 -20.49 8.15 2.83
C TYR A 363 -20.48 9.48 2.09
N VAL A 364 -19.86 10.49 2.72
CA VAL A 364 -19.59 11.77 2.06
C VAL A 364 -18.23 11.69 1.38
N ASP A 365 -18.20 11.98 0.08
CA ASP A 365 -16.96 12.08 -0.68
C ASP A 365 -16.07 13.21 -0.12
N ALA A 366 -14.89 12.83 0.35
CA ALA A 366 -13.89 13.71 0.92
C ALA A 366 -12.67 13.91 0.00
N GLY A 367 -12.75 13.47 -1.26
CA GLY A 367 -11.69 13.62 -2.26
C GLY A 367 -10.59 12.56 -2.12
N ASN A 368 -9.35 12.95 -2.39
CA ASN A 368 -8.21 12.03 -2.33
C ASN A 368 -7.63 11.96 -0.92
N LEU A 369 -7.31 10.74 -0.48
CA LEU A 369 -6.46 10.51 0.67
C LEU A 369 -5.05 11.00 0.32
N THR A 370 -4.42 11.71 1.25
CA THR A 370 -3.02 12.13 1.14
C THR A 370 -2.12 11.16 1.91
N ASN A 371 -0.80 11.32 1.81
CA ASN A 371 0.17 10.58 2.63
C ASN A 371 0.06 10.98 4.11
N ASP A 372 -1.00 10.52 4.78
CA ASP A 372 -1.27 10.76 6.19
C ASP A 372 -0.54 9.72 7.07
N PRO A 373 0.49 10.14 7.84
CA PRO A 373 1.24 9.23 8.70
C PRO A 373 0.40 8.64 9.82
N THR A 374 -0.72 9.27 10.19
CA THR A 374 -1.65 8.75 11.20
C THR A 374 -2.50 7.60 10.69
N VAL A 375 -2.64 7.45 9.37
CA VAL A 375 -3.26 6.28 8.73
C VAL A 375 -2.20 5.21 8.46
N GLN A 376 -1.03 5.63 7.99
CA GLN A 376 0.09 4.74 7.64
C GLN A 376 0.68 4.05 8.88
N PHE A 377 0.92 4.80 9.96
CA PHE A 377 1.55 4.35 11.21
C PHE A 377 0.91 5.04 12.44
N PRO A 378 -0.30 4.62 12.86
CA PRO A 378 -1.05 5.24 13.96
C PRO A 378 -0.48 5.02 15.37
N PHE A 379 0.71 4.42 15.48
CA PHE A 379 1.30 4.00 16.77
C PHE A 379 2.00 5.16 17.49
#